data_AF-A0A1F2M7C7-F1
#
_entry.id   AF-A0A1F2M7C7-F1
#
_cell.length_a   1.000
_cell.length_b   1.000
_cell.length_c   1.000
_cell.angle_alpha   90.00
_cell.angle_beta   90.00
_cell.angle_gamma   90.00
#
_symmetry.space_group_name_H-M   'P 1'
#
loop_
_entity.id
_entity.type
_entity.pdbx_description
1 polymer ?
#
loop_
_entity_poly.entity_id
_entity_poly.type
_entity_poly.pdbx_seq_one_letter_code
_entity_poly.pdbx_strand_id
1 'polypeptide(L)'
;MTILTALSLHFPLVWYGFLLLFGLALGSFYNVVIYRLPRMLTQTADDERITLSTPGSSCPQCRQPIAWRDNIPLLSFLWLGRRARCCQAPIAWSYPLTELATGLLFILAGALLAPGLPLAGGLLLLSFLLMLARIDARTQLLPDRLTLPLLWAGLLFNLNEVYIALPDAVAGAMAGYLALWSVYWLFRLLTGKEALGYGDFKLLAALGAWCGWQVLPQVLLLASACGLVWTLLQRLWTRQSLQQPLAFGPWLALAGGGIFLWQQMV
;
A
#
# COMPACT_ATOMS: atom_id res chain seq x y z
N MET A 1 11.18 25.08 -17.48
CA MET A 1 11.72 24.02 -16.59
C MET A 1 11.45 24.42 -15.15
N THR A 2 10.81 23.56 -14.38
CA THR A 2 10.68 23.75 -12.93
C THR A 2 12.04 23.49 -12.26
N ILE A 3 12.27 24.06 -11.06
CA ILE A 3 13.50 23.82 -10.30
C ILE A 3 13.73 22.32 -10.06
N LEU A 4 12.65 21.56 -9.84
CA LEU A 4 12.69 20.11 -9.64
C LEU A 4 13.17 19.35 -10.88
N THR A 5 12.74 19.76 -12.08
CA THR A 5 13.19 19.13 -13.33
C THR A 5 14.66 19.48 -13.63
N ALA A 6 15.10 20.69 -13.30
CA ALA A 6 16.53 21.04 -13.39
C ALA A 6 17.38 20.21 -12.42
N LEU A 7 16.93 20.05 -11.17
CA LEU A 7 17.63 19.27 -10.15
C LEU A 7 17.76 17.80 -10.54
N SER A 8 16.68 17.18 -11.05
CA SER A 8 16.70 15.77 -11.46
C SER A 8 17.63 15.50 -12.64
N LEU A 9 17.74 16.44 -13.59
CA LEU A 9 18.56 16.30 -14.79
C LEU A 9 20.04 16.59 -14.52
N HIS A 10 20.36 17.65 -13.79
CA HIS A 10 21.75 18.06 -13.54
C HIS A 10 22.40 17.32 -12.37
N PHE A 11 21.62 16.88 -11.38
CA PHE A 11 22.12 16.22 -10.16
C PHE A 11 21.37 14.92 -9.86
N PRO A 12 21.43 13.91 -10.76
CA PRO A 12 20.64 12.68 -10.63
C PRO A 12 20.95 11.90 -9.35
N LEU A 13 22.22 11.84 -8.93
CA LEU A 13 22.61 11.16 -7.69
C LEU A 13 21.98 11.82 -6.45
N VAL A 14 21.94 13.15 -6.41
CA VAL A 14 21.32 13.90 -5.31
C VAL A 14 19.80 13.69 -5.32
N TRP A 15 19.20 13.71 -6.51
CA TRP A 15 17.76 13.49 -6.69
C TRP A 15 17.30 12.10 -6.22
N TYR A 16 17.92 11.04 -6.73
CA TYR A 16 17.56 9.66 -6.34
C TYR A 16 17.97 9.35 -4.91
N GLY A 17 19.09 9.90 -4.43
CA GLY A 17 19.49 9.81 -3.03
C GLY A 17 18.46 10.45 -2.09
N PHE A 18 17.94 11.62 -2.45
CA PHE A 18 16.87 12.27 -1.70
C PHE A 18 15.59 11.43 -1.70
N LEU A 19 15.14 10.95 -2.86
CA LEU A 19 13.93 10.11 -2.96
C LEU A 19 14.06 8.82 -2.14
N LEU A 20 15.24 8.19 -2.16
CA LEU A 20 15.51 7.01 -1.35
C LEU A 20 15.41 7.32 0.13
N LEU A 21 16.16 8.32 0.62
CA LEU A 21 16.17 8.68 2.05
C LEU A 21 14.79 9.12 2.53
N PHE A 22 14.06 9.89 1.72
CA PHE A 22 12.71 10.31 2.01
C PHE A 22 11.73 9.13 2.04
N GLY A 23 11.83 8.22 1.08
CA GLY A 23 11.04 6.99 1.05
C GLY A 23 11.35 6.07 2.24
N LEU A 24 12.61 5.94 2.65
CA LEU A 24 13.00 5.18 3.86
C LEU A 24 12.39 5.79 5.13
N ALA A 25 12.45 7.12 5.27
CA ALA A 25 11.86 7.83 6.41
C ALA A 25 10.33 7.66 6.47
N LEU A 26 9.65 7.84 5.34
CA LEU A 26 8.20 7.61 5.24
C LEU A 26 7.84 6.14 5.45
N GLY A 27 8.63 5.21 4.93
CA GLY A 27 8.44 3.77 5.14
C GLY A 27 8.49 3.37 6.62
N SER A 28 9.33 4.05 7.42
CA SER A 28 9.37 3.85 8.87
C SER A 28 8.09 4.33 9.54
N PHE A 29 7.55 5.48 9.13
CA PHE A 29 6.23 5.94 9.56
C PHE A 29 5.10 4.99 9.10
N TYR A 30 5.18 4.45 7.88
CA TYR A 30 4.19 3.50 7.37
C TYR A 30 4.13 2.22 8.19
N ASN A 31 5.24 1.76 8.76
CA ASN A 31 5.20 0.65 9.73
C ASN A 31 4.31 0.96 10.95
N VAL A 32 4.30 2.22 11.42
CA VAL A 32 3.42 2.67 12.50
C VAL A 32 1.95 2.61 12.05
N VAL A 33 1.63 3.12 10.86
CA VAL A 33 0.27 3.10 10.31
C VAL A 33 -0.21 1.66 10.11
N ILE A 34 0.60 0.81 9.48
CA ILE A 34 0.29 -0.61 9.21
C ILE A 34 0.01 -1.37 10.51
N TYR A 35 0.73 -1.06 11.59
CA TYR A 35 0.54 -1.73 12.87
C TYR A 35 -0.63 -1.18 13.68
N ARG A 36 -0.78 0.16 13.75
CA ARG A 36 -1.73 0.81 14.68
C ARG A 36 -3.11 0.99 14.09
N LEU A 37 -3.24 1.27 12.79
CA LEU A 37 -4.54 1.59 12.19
C LEU A 37 -5.57 0.47 12.33
N PRO A 38 -5.24 -0.82 12.08
CA PRO A 38 -6.19 -1.91 12.31
C PRO A 38 -6.60 -2.02 13.78
N ARG A 39 -5.63 -1.90 14.70
CA ARG A 39 -5.90 -1.94 16.15
C ARG A 39 -6.79 -0.79 16.61
N MET A 40 -6.63 0.40 16.03
CA MET A 40 -7.49 1.55 16.31
C MET A 40 -8.94 1.34 15.82
N LEU A 41 -9.16 0.46 14.85
CA LEU A 41 -10.48 0.14 14.31
C LEU A 41 -11.18 -0.96 15.12
N THR A 42 -10.42 -1.88 15.70
CA THR A 42 -10.93 -3.02 16.46
C THR A 42 -10.86 -2.84 17.99
N GLN A 43 -10.32 -1.72 18.48
CA GLN A 43 -10.23 -1.44 19.91
C GLN A 43 -11.62 -1.37 20.56
N THR A 44 -11.75 -1.97 21.72
CA THR A 44 -12.95 -1.94 22.57
C THR A 44 -12.82 -0.89 23.66
N ALA A 45 -13.90 -0.61 24.39
CA ALA A 45 -13.90 0.39 25.47
C ALA A 45 -12.92 0.05 26.61
N ASP A 46 -12.61 -1.23 26.78
CA ASP A 46 -11.72 -1.75 27.83
C ASP A 46 -10.24 -1.74 27.41
N ASP A 47 -9.94 -1.51 26.12
CA ASP A 47 -8.58 -1.47 25.61
C ASP A 47 -7.88 -0.14 25.94
N GLU A 48 -6.56 -0.19 26.15
CA GLU A 48 -5.75 1.02 26.22
C GLU A 48 -5.85 1.79 24.90
N ARG A 49 -6.27 3.06 24.97
CA ARG A 49 -6.52 3.89 23.78
C ARG A 49 -5.23 4.12 23.01
N ILE A 50 -5.18 3.59 21.78
CA ILE A 50 -4.06 3.78 20.87
C ILE A 50 -4.46 4.80 19.79
N THR A 51 -3.54 5.68 19.43
CA THR A 51 -3.65 6.56 18.28
C THR A 51 -2.42 6.43 17.38
N LEU A 52 -2.41 7.13 16.25
CA LEU A 52 -1.23 7.15 15.36
C LEU A 52 -0.01 7.77 16.06
N SER A 53 -0.20 8.77 16.90
CA SER A 53 0.89 9.49 17.59
C SER A 53 1.13 9.04 19.03
N THR A 54 0.15 8.42 19.68
CA THR A 54 0.23 8.01 21.09
C THR A 54 -0.10 6.53 21.28
N PRO A 55 0.65 5.79 22.13
CA PRO A 55 1.90 6.19 22.80
C PRO A 55 3.06 6.39 21.80
N GLY A 56 4.22 6.86 22.26
CA GLY A 56 5.43 6.95 21.42
C GLY A 56 5.88 5.59 20.87
N SER A 57 6.92 5.58 20.03
CA SER A 57 7.51 4.32 19.55
C SER A 57 8.06 3.51 20.73
N SER A 58 7.50 2.34 20.97
CA SER A 58 7.88 1.45 22.07
C SER A 58 8.13 0.04 21.57
N CYS A 59 9.03 -0.68 22.24
CA CYS A 59 9.29 -2.07 21.93
C CYS A 59 8.04 -2.92 22.18
N PRO A 60 7.62 -3.79 21.23
CA PRO A 60 6.42 -4.60 21.40
C PRO A 60 6.53 -5.65 22.53
N GLN A 61 7.76 -6.06 22.89
CA GLN A 61 8.00 -7.07 23.91
C GLN A 61 8.14 -6.45 25.32
N CYS A 62 9.02 -5.45 25.45
CA CYS A 62 9.40 -4.86 26.74
C CYS A 62 8.62 -3.58 27.08
N ARG A 63 7.86 -3.03 26.13
CA ARG A 63 7.15 -1.72 26.19
C ARG A 63 8.01 -0.49 26.50
N GLN A 64 9.34 -0.64 26.67
CA GLN A 64 10.21 0.51 26.83
C GLN A 64 10.22 1.40 25.58
N PRO A 65 10.34 2.74 25.77
CA PRO A 65 10.44 3.68 24.67
C PRO A 65 11.70 3.40 23.85
N ILE A 66 11.56 3.46 22.52
CA ILE A 66 12.66 3.29 21.59
C ILE A 66 13.39 4.63 21.44
N ALA A 67 14.71 4.63 21.64
CA ALA A 67 15.55 5.81 21.44
C ALA A 67 15.49 6.25 19.96
N TRP A 68 15.51 7.57 19.71
CA TRP A 68 15.39 8.11 18.35
C TRP A 68 16.42 7.52 17.36
N ARG A 69 17.66 7.25 17.81
CA ARG A 69 18.72 6.61 17.02
C ARG A 69 18.41 5.16 16.62
N ASP A 70 17.63 4.46 17.44
CA ASP A 70 17.21 3.09 17.17
C ASP A 70 15.98 3.07 16.21
N ASN A 71 15.41 4.24 15.86
CA ASN A 71 14.37 4.41 14.86
C ASN A 71 14.90 4.89 13.49
N ILE A 72 16.22 4.96 13.28
CA ILE A 72 16.78 5.34 11.96
C ILE A 72 16.54 4.20 10.96
N PRO A 73 15.79 4.43 9.86
CA PRO A 73 15.37 3.37 8.93
C PRO A 73 16.56 2.58 8.37
N LEU A 74 16.42 1.26 8.28
CA LEU A 74 17.43 0.25 7.88
C LEU A 74 18.73 0.22 8.72
N LEU A 75 19.33 1.37 9.02
CA LEU A 75 20.60 1.49 9.73
C LEU A 75 20.51 0.99 11.16
N SER A 76 19.43 1.32 11.88
CA SER A 76 19.25 0.84 13.25
C SER A 76 19.14 -0.69 13.29
N PHE A 77 18.43 -1.30 12.35
CA PHE A 77 18.26 -2.75 12.26
C PHE A 77 19.60 -3.48 12.03
N LEU A 78 20.44 -2.94 11.14
CA LEU A 78 21.77 -3.48 10.87
C LEU A 78 22.72 -3.30 12.06
N TRP A 79 22.79 -2.10 12.65
CA TRP A 79 23.65 -1.83 13.80
C TRP A 79 23.24 -2.61 15.05
N LEU A 80 21.96 -2.86 15.25
CA LEU A 80 21.44 -3.63 16.37
C LEU A 80 21.56 -5.16 16.16
N GLY A 81 22.03 -5.62 15.00
CA GLY A 81 22.16 -7.05 14.71
C GLY A 81 20.83 -7.79 14.80
N ARG A 82 19.72 -7.13 14.42
CA ARG A 82 18.34 -7.62 14.52
C ARG A 82 17.82 -7.84 15.94
N ARG A 83 18.49 -7.34 16.99
CA ARG A 83 18.07 -7.51 18.39
C ARG A 83 17.76 -6.17 19.04
N ALA A 84 16.59 -6.03 19.65
CA ALA A 84 16.21 -4.82 20.34
C ALA A 84 17.16 -4.53 21.51
N ARG A 85 17.61 -3.28 21.67
CA ARG A 85 18.55 -2.90 22.72
C ARG A 85 18.01 -3.13 24.14
N CYS A 86 16.69 -2.93 24.37
CA CYS A 86 16.09 -3.05 25.70
C CYS A 86 16.05 -4.49 26.23
N CYS A 87 15.66 -5.45 25.40
CA CYS A 87 15.31 -6.81 25.83
C CYS A 87 15.94 -7.91 24.98
N GLN A 88 16.78 -7.57 24.01
CA GLN A 88 17.43 -8.50 23.07
C GLN A 88 16.46 -9.32 22.21
N ALA A 89 15.17 -9.01 22.25
CA ALA A 89 14.16 -9.68 21.43
C ALA A 89 14.44 -9.43 19.94
N PRO A 90 14.17 -10.43 19.07
CA PRO A 90 14.38 -10.28 17.64
C PRO A 90 13.45 -9.23 17.04
N ILE A 91 14.01 -8.32 16.25
CA ILE A 91 13.26 -7.36 15.44
C ILE A 91 12.78 -8.08 14.18
N ALA A 92 11.49 -7.99 13.88
CA ALA A 92 10.91 -8.66 12.72
C ALA A 92 11.43 -8.04 11.40
N TRP A 93 11.74 -8.88 10.41
CA TRP A 93 12.13 -8.44 9.06
C TRP A 93 11.08 -7.59 8.36
N SER A 94 9.84 -7.70 8.79
CA SER A 94 8.72 -6.97 8.23
C SER A 94 8.92 -5.44 8.32
N TYR A 95 9.66 -4.93 9.31
CA TYR A 95 9.98 -3.52 9.46
C TYR A 95 10.97 -3.02 8.39
N PRO A 96 12.23 -3.51 8.33
CA PRO A 96 13.20 -3.04 7.33
C PRO A 96 12.75 -3.33 5.90
N LEU A 97 12.00 -4.42 5.66
CA LEU A 97 11.47 -4.69 4.33
C LEU A 97 10.45 -3.64 3.86
N THR A 98 9.63 -3.08 4.77
CA THR A 98 8.67 -2.03 4.40
C THR A 98 9.39 -0.71 4.12
N GLU A 99 10.42 -0.40 4.92
CA GLU A 99 11.28 0.76 4.70
C GLU A 99 11.96 0.68 3.34
N LEU A 100 12.66 -0.42 3.07
CA LEU A 100 13.34 -0.65 1.80
C LEU A 100 12.37 -0.64 0.62
N ALA A 101 11.24 -1.33 0.72
CA ALA A 101 10.22 -1.34 -0.34
C ALA A 101 9.73 0.08 -0.65
N THR A 102 9.50 0.91 0.37
CA THR A 102 9.09 2.30 0.18
C THR A 102 10.19 3.11 -0.51
N GLY A 103 11.44 3.01 -0.06
CA GLY A 103 12.57 3.68 -0.70
C GLY A 103 12.76 3.29 -2.17
N LEU A 104 12.63 1.99 -2.50
CA LEU A 104 12.74 1.49 -3.87
C LEU A 104 11.56 1.95 -4.74
N LEU A 105 10.33 1.94 -4.22
CA LEU A 105 9.16 2.47 -4.93
C LEU A 105 9.31 3.96 -5.21
N PHE A 106 9.93 4.73 -4.31
CA PHE A 106 10.16 6.16 -4.49
C PHE A 106 11.20 6.43 -5.58
N ILE A 107 12.30 5.65 -5.63
CA ILE A 107 13.26 5.71 -6.74
C ILE A 107 12.57 5.34 -8.05
N LEU A 108 11.82 4.24 -8.07
CA LEU A 108 11.12 3.76 -9.26
C LEU A 108 10.14 4.82 -9.79
N ALA A 109 9.34 5.41 -8.90
CA ALA A 109 8.44 6.50 -9.28
C ALA A 109 9.21 7.72 -9.81
N GLY A 110 10.33 8.10 -9.17
CA GLY A 110 11.16 9.21 -9.62
C GLY A 110 11.87 8.97 -10.96
N ALA A 111 12.05 7.71 -11.36
CA ALA A 111 12.62 7.33 -12.64
C ALA A 111 11.57 7.31 -13.77
N LEU A 112 10.30 7.08 -13.44
CA LEU A 112 9.23 6.89 -14.42
C LEU A 112 8.30 8.09 -14.57
N LEU A 113 8.13 8.90 -13.51
CA LEU A 113 7.22 10.04 -13.52
C LEU A 113 7.98 11.37 -13.54
N ALA A 114 7.45 12.33 -14.29
CA ALA A 114 8.00 13.67 -14.35
C ALA A 114 7.96 14.37 -12.95
N PRO A 115 9.06 15.04 -12.53
CA PRO A 115 9.06 15.81 -11.29
C PRO A 115 7.96 16.88 -11.25
N GLY A 116 7.20 16.93 -10.16
CA GLY A 116 6.06 17.83 -9.98
C GLY A 116 4.83 17.10 -9.47
N LEU A 117 3.64 17.52 -9.94
CA LEU A 117 2.37 16.88 -9.60
C LEU A 117 2.30 15.39 -9.98
N PRO A 118 2.78 14.94 -11.17
CA PRO A 118 2.75 13.52 -11.53
C PRO A 118 3.54 12.66 -10.56
N LEU A 119 4.77 13.06 -10.22
CA LEU A 119 5.56 12.33 -9.23
C LEU A 119 4.90 12.37 -7.84
N ALA A 120 4.40 13.52 -7.39
CA ALA A 120 3.77 13.64 -6.07
C ALA A 120 2.56 12.71 -5.90
N GLY A 121 1.68 12.65 -6.91
CA GLY A 121 0.53 11.74 -6.88
C GLY A 121 0.94 10.27 -7.01
N GLY A 122 1.97 9.96 -7.81
CA GLY A 122 2.50 8.59 -7.94
C GLY A 122 3.10 8.08 -6.63
N LEU A 123 3.87 8.92 -5.93
CA LEU A 123 4.40 8.62 -4.60
C LEU A 123 3.28 8.39 -3.58
N LEU A 124 2.22 9.19 -3.62
CA LEU A 124 1.04 9.04 -2.76
C LEU A 124 0.32 7.72 -3.05
N LEU A 125 -0.01 7.44 -4.30
CA LEU A 125 -0.69 6.21 -4.72
C LEU A 125 0.10 4.97 -4.29
N LEU A 126 1.38 4.88 -4.65
CA LEU A 126 2.22 3.73 -4.32
C LEU A 126 2.39 3.54 -2.80
N SER A 127 2.48 4.63 -2.05
CA SER A 127 2.55 4.58 -0.58
C SER A 127 1.27 3.99 0.02
N PHE A 128 0.11 4.44 -0.44
CA PHE A 128 -1.18 3.93 0.04
C PHE A 128 -1.39 2.47 -0.35
N LEU A 129 -1.07 2.10 -1.59
CA LEU A 129 -1.13 0.72 -2.06
C LEU A 129 -0.23 -0.21 -1.23
N LEU A 130 1.00 0.22 -0.92
CA LEU A 130 1.90 -0.54 -0.06
C LEU A 130 1.33 -0.73 1.35
N MET A 131 0.82 0.35 1.96
CA MET A 131 0.19 0.27 3.30
C MET A 131 -1.03 -0.65 3.30
N LEU A 132 -1.93 -0.50 2.33
CA LEU A 132 -3.13 -1.32 2.18
C LEU A 132 -2.79 -2.79 1.96
N ALA A 133 -1.86 -3.10 1.05
CA ALA A 133 -1.38 -4.46 0.81
C ALA A 133 -0.79 -5.09 2.09
N ARG A 134 -0.01 -4.32 2.86
CA ARG A 134 0.64 -4.81 4.08
C ARG A 134 -0.33 -4.99 5.24
N ILE A 135 -1.35 -4.15 5.35
CA ILE A 135 -2.43 -4.31 6.32
C ILE A 135 -3.26 -5.53 5.93
N ASP A 136 -3.71 -5.64 4.68
CA ASP A 136 -4.56 -6.75 4.23
C ASP A 136 -3.85 -8.10 4.34
N ALA A 137 -2.57 -8.19 3.98
CA ALA A 137 -1.77 -9.42 4.16
C ALA A 137 -1.63 -9.87 5.63
N ARG A 138 -1.82 -8.98 6.60
CA ARG A 138 -1.71 -9.28 8.03
C ARG A 138 -3.05 -9.49 8.71
N THR A 139 -4.06 -8.69 8.35
CA THR A 139 -5.32 -8.61 9.07
C THR A 139 -6.54 -8.88 8.21
N GLN A 140 -6.39 -9.00 6.88
CA GLN A 140 -7.49 -9.14 5.93
C GLN A 140 -8.50 -8.00 6.00
N LEU A 141 -7.99 -6.80 6.32
CA LEU A 141 -8.77 -5.58 6.43
C LEU A 141 -8.21 -4.56 5.44
N LEU A 142 -9.10 -3.86 4.74
CA LEU A 142 -8.77 -2.68 3.94
C LEU A 142 -9.49 -1.47 4.56
N PRO A 143 -8.82 -0.71 5.44
CA PRO A 143 -9.42 0.42 6.14
C PRO A 143 -9.99 1.51 5.22
N ASP A 144 -11.23 1.91 5.45
CA ASP A 144 -11.86 3.04 4.76
C ASP A 144 -11.10 4.35 4.94
N ARG A 145 -10.39 4.50 6.07
CA ARG A 145 -9.49 5.62 6.37
C ARG A 145 -8.28 5.71 5.43
N LEU A 146 -8.04 4.69 4.60
CA LEU A 146 -7.00 4.68 3.56
C LEU A 146 -7.61 4.56 2.16
N THR A 147 -8.57 3.66 1.96
CA THR A 147 -9.15 3.42 0.62
C THR A 147 -9.96 4.61 0.11
N LEU A 148 -10.77 5.26 0.95
CA LEU A 148 -11.59 6.40 0.51
C LEU A 148 -10.75 7.66 0.24
N PRO A 149 -9.79 8.07 1.11
CA PRO A 149 -8.88 9.15 0.76
C PRO A 149 -8.09 8.87 -0.51
N LEU A 150 -7.69 7.62 -0.76
CA LEU A 150 -7.00 7.26 -2.00
C LEU A 150 -7.90 7.46 -3.24
N LEU A 151 -9.16 7.07 -3.17
CA LEU A 151 -10.13 7.31 -4.24
C LEU A 151 -10.30 8.80 -4.52
N TRP A 152 -10.57 9.59 -3.47
CA TRP A 152 -10.76 11.03 -3.60
C TRP A 152 -9.51 11.74 -4.09
N ALA A 153 -8.32 11.29 -3.65
CA ALA A 153 -7.05 11.82 -4.17
C ALA A 153 -6.91 11.56 -5.68
N GLY A 154 -7.25 10.37 -6.17
CA GLY A 154 -7.21 10.07 -7.61
C GLY A 154 -8.09 11.01 -8.43
N LEU A 155 -9.33 11.23 -7.97
CA LEU A 155 -10.23 12.21 -8.60
C LEU A 155 -9.68 13.64 -8.53
N LEU A 156 -9.10 14.04 -7.39
CA LEU A 156 -8.52 15.36 -7.20
C LEU A 156 -7.33 15.61 -8.13
N PHE A 157 -6.41 14.65 -8.28
CA PHE A 157 -5.29 14.75 -9.20
C PHE A 157 -5.79 14.83 -10.66
N ASN A 158 -6.81 14.06 -11.01
CA ASN A 158 -7.38 14.05 -12.36
C ASN A 158 -8.32 15.23 -12.65
N LEU A 159 -8.59 16.14 -11.70
CA LEU A 159 -9.23 17.44 -12.02
C LEU A 159 -8.40 18.27 -13.00
N ASN A 160 -7.07 18.13 -12.92
CA ASN A 160 -6.13 18.78 -13.84
C ASN A 160 -5.58 17.78 -14.88
N GLU A 161 -6.28 16.66 -15.09
CA GLU A 161 -5.92 15.61 -16.04
C GLU A 161 -4.47 15.14 -15.92
N VAL A 162 -3.97 15.04 -14.68
CA VAL A 162 -2.56 14.71 -14.40
C VAL A 162 -2.17 13.35 -14.96
N TYR A 163 -3.09 12.37 -14.92
CA TYR A 163 -2.85 11.02 -15.44
C TYR A 163 -3.83 10.62 -16.53
N ILE A 164 -5.11 10.94 -16.35
CA ILE A 164 -6.21 10.58 -17.25
C ILE A 164 -7.27 11.66 -17.25
N ALA A 165 -8.16 11.63 -18.25
CA ALA A 165 -9.32 12.51 -18.31
C ALA A 165 -10.27 12.26 -17.12
N LEU A 166 -10.82 13.33 -16.55
CA LEU A 166 -11.72 13.23 -15.39
C LEU A 166 -12.95 12.31 -15.62
N PRO A 167 -13.62 12.31 -16.79
CA PRO A 167 -14.72 11.39 -17.04
C PRO A 167 -14.31 9.91 -16.94
N ASP A 168 -13.11 9.56 -17.41
CA ASP A 168 -12.58 8.20 -17.31
C ASP A 168 -12.23 7.83 -15.87
N ALA A 169 -11.73 8.77 -15.07
CA ALA A 169 -11.47 8.58 -13.65
C ALA A 169 -12.77 8.33 -12.86
N VAL A 170 -13.81 9.13 -13.12
CA VAL A 170 -15.12 8.97 -12.48
C VAL A 170 -15.79 7.66 -12.90
N ALA A 171 -15.79 7.37 -14.21
CA ALA A 171 -16.28 6.10 -14.74
C ALA A 171 -15.49 4.92 -14.16
N GLY A 172 -14.17 5.05 -14.01
CA GLY A 172 -13.30 4.08 -13.37
C GLY A 172 -13.67 3.83 -11.91
N ALA A 173 -13.90 4.87 -11.13
CA ALA A 173 -14.33 4.74 -9.74
C ALA A 173 -15.67 4.02 -9.62
N MET A 174 -16.64 4.40 -10.45
CA MET A 174 -17.97 3.76 -10.50
C MET A 174 -17.88 2.30 -10.94
N ALA A 175 -17.21 2.04 -12.06
CA ALA A 175 -17.06 0.70 -12.61
C ALA A 175 -16.28 -0.22 -11.67
N GLY A 176 -15.20 0.25 -11.05
CA GLY A 176 -14.42 -0.51 -10.08
C GLY A 176 -15.24 -0.95 -8.87
N TYR A 177 -16.05 -0.05 -8.32
CA TYR A 177 -16.95 -0.41 -7.21
C TYR A 177 -18.03 -1.40 -7.66
N LEU A 178 -18.77 -1.04 -8.71
CA LEU A 178 -19.93 -1.79 -9.17
C LEU A 178 -19.58 -3.17 -9.73
N ALA A 179 -18.42 -3.34 -10.35
CA ALA A 179 -18.00 -4.61 -10.93
C ALA A 179 -17.87 -5.70 -9.85
N LEU A 180 -17.03 -5.47 -8.83
CA LEU A 180 -16.86 -6.45 -7.75
C LEU A 180 -18.10 -6.57 -6.86
N TRP A 181 -18.82 -5.47 -6.64
CA TRP A 181 -20.09 -5.50 -5.91
C TRP A 181 -21.14 -6.38 -6.60
N SER A 182 -21.27 -6.28 -7.92
CA SER A 182 -22.21 -7.09 -8.71
C SER A 182 -21.82 -8.56 -8.68
N VAL A 183 -20.53 -8.88 -8.85
CA VAL A 183 -20.02 -10.25 -8.77
C VAL A 183 -20.28 -10.84 -7.38
N TYR A 184 -20.02 -10.07 -6.32
CA TYR A 184 -20.28 -10.51 -4.95
C TYR A 184 -21.74 -10.85 -4.71
N TRP A 185 -22.68 -9.97 -5.10
CA TRP A 185 -24.10 -10.22 -4.89
C TRP A 185 -24.62 -11.38 -5.71
N LEU A 186 -24.20 -11.49 -6.98
CA LEU A 186 -24.53 -12.63 -7.83
C LEU A 186 -24.05 -13.94 -7.18
N PHE A 187 -22.80 -13.99 -6.73
CA PHE A 187 -22.24 -15.17 -6.08
C PHE A 187 -22.97 -15.50 -4.77
N ARG A 188 -23.26 -14.48 -3.95
CA ARG A 188 -23.96 -14.65 -2.67
C ARG A 188 -25.38 -15.17 -2.88
N LEU A 189 -26.11 -14.66 -3.86
CA LEU A 189 -27.47 -15.11 -4.17
C LEU A 189 -27.49 -16.56 -4.70
N LEU A 190 -26.49 -16.96 -5.48
CA LEU A 190 -26.40 -18.31 -6.05
C LEU A 190 -25.91 -19.37 -5.05
N THR A 191 -24.98 -19.01 -4.14
CA THR A 191 -24.29 -19.98 -3.27
C THR A 191 -24.64 -19.85 -1.79
N GLY A 192 -25.26 -18.75 -1.38
CA GLY A 192 -25.49 -18.41 0.03
C GLY A 192 -24.22 -18.07 0.82
N LYS A 193 -23.05 -18.03 0.18
CA LYS A 193 -21.75 -17.83 0.83
C LYS A 193 -21.16 -16.46 0.50
N GLU A 194 -20.36 -15.95 1.43
CA GLU A 194 -19.57 -14.73 1.22
C GLU A 194 -18.23 -15.10 0.58
N ALA A 195 -17.91 -14.50 -0.57
CA ALA A 195 -16.71 -14.82 -1.34
C ALA A 195 -15.67 -13.69 -1.39
N LEU A 196 -16.08 -12.42 -1.27
CA LEU A 196 -15.17 -11.28 -1.45
C LEU A 196 -15.35 -10.25 -0.34
N GLY A 197 -14.26 -9.63 0.08
CA GLY A 197 -14.28 -8.56 1.08
C GLY A 197 -14.78 -7.25 0.48
N TYR A 198 -15.63 -6.53 1.21
CA TYR A 198 -16.12 -5.21 0.79
C TYR A 198 -15.00 -4.17 0.60
N GLY A 199 -13.85 -4.39 1.25
CA GLY A 199 -12.66 -3.58 1.06
C GLY A 199 -12.11 -3.61 -0.37
N ASP A 200 -12.20 -4.76 -1.04
CA ASP A 200 -11.69 -4.96 -2.39
C ASP A 200 -12.46 -4.10 -3.40
N PHE A 201 -13.76 -3.91 -3.19
CA PHE A 201 -14.60 -3.06 -4.06
C PHE A 201 -14.13 -1.61 -4.01
N LYS A 202 -13.81 -1.13 -2.80
CA LYS A 202 -13.35 0.24 -2.55
C LYS A 202 -11.93 0.44 -3.08
N LEU A 203 -11.07 -0.56 -2.95
CA LEU A 203 -9.72 -0.51 -3.50
C LEU A 203 -9.74 -0.51 -5.03
N LEU A 204 -10.56 -1.35 -5.67
CA LEU A 204 -10.69 -1.32 -7.13
C LEU A 204 -11.31 -0.02 -7.64
N ALA A 205 -12.28 0.53 -6.91
CA ALA A 205 -12.82 1.87 -7.20
C ALA A 205 -11.74 2.95 -7.09
N ALA A 206 -10.90 2.90 -6.05
CA ALA A 206 -9.77 3.81 -5.93
C ALA A 206 -8.84 3.65 -7.13
N LEU A 207 -8.40 2.44 -7.47
CA LEU A 207 -7.56 2.19 -8.64
C LEU A 207 -8.20 2.70 -9.95
N GLY A 208 -9.52 2.56 -10.12
CA GLY A 208 -10.25 3.13 -11.24
C GLY A 208 -10.21 4.66 -11.30
N ALA A 209 -10.23 5.34 -10.15
CA ALA A 209 -10.07 6.80 -10.07
C ALA A 209 -8.68 7.28 -10.51
N TRP A 210 -7.65 6.43 -10.40
CA TRP A 210 -6.28 6.75 -10.81
C TRP A 210 -5.98 6.33 -12.25
N CYS A 211 -6.40 5.13 -12.65
CA CYS A 211 -5.97 4.50 -13.90
C CYS A 211 -7.04 4.48 -15.01
N GLY A 212 -8.30 4.79 -14.68
CA GLY A 212 -9.42 4.77 -15.59
C GLY A 212 -10.10 3.41 -15.65
N TRP A 213 -11.30 3.35 -16.23
CA TRP A 213 -12.10 2.12 -16.30
C TRP A 213 -11.54 1.09 -17.29
N GLN A 214 -10.84 1.54 -18.34
CA GLN A 214 -10.37 0.73 -19.46
C GLN A 214 -9.41 -0.37 -19.01
N VAL A 215 -8.60 -0.09 -17.97
CA VAL A 215 -7.58 -1.01 -17.48
C VAL A 215 -8.06 -1.91 -16.35
N LEU A 216 -9.24 -1.65 -15.76
CA LEU A 216 -9.76 -2.44 -14.63
C LEU A 216 -9.89 -3.94 -14.93
N PRO A 217 -10.32 -4.38 -16.13
CA PRO A 217 -10.32 -5.81 -16.46
C PRO A 217 -8.91 -6.43 -16.41
N GLN A 218 -7.89 -5.70 -16.86
CA GLN A 218 -6.49 -6.15 -16.82
C GLN A 218 -5.97 -6.21 -15.37
N VAL A 219 -6.32 -5.21 -14.55
CA VAL A 219 -6.00 -5.21 -13.10
C VAL A 219 -6.58 -6.45 -12.43
N LEU A 220 -7.86 -6.75 -12.67
CA LEU A 220 -8.53 -7.92 -12.10
C LEU A 220 -7.92 -9.23 -12.57
N LEU A 221 -7.61 -9.33 -13.86
CA LEU A 221 -6.98 -10.52 -14.43
C LEU A 221 -5.61 -10.78 -13.82
N LEU A 222 -4.75 -9.77 -13.74
CA LEU A 222 -3.42 -9.90 -13.14
C LEU A 222 -3.52 -10.19 -11.64
N ALA A 223 -4.38 -9.49 -10.91
CA ALA A 223 -4.56 -9.71 -9.48
C ALA A 223 -5.05 -11.14 -9.17
N SER A 224 -6.07 -11.62 -9.90
CA SER A 224 -6.59 -12.98 -9.73
C SER A 224 -5.59 -14.05 -10.15
N ALA A 225 -4.84 -13.84 -11.24
CA ALA A 225 -3.78 -14.75 -11.68
C ALA A 225 -2.65 -14.83 -10.65
N CYS A 226 -2.14 -13.70 -10.16
CA CYS A 226 -1.09 -13.68 -9.14
C CYS A 226 -1.56 -14.32 -7.81
N GLY A 227 -2.79 -14.00 -7.36
CA GLY A 227 -3.36 -14.61 -6.17
C GLY A 227 -3.58 -16.12 -6.30
N LEU A 228 -4.01 -16.59 -7.47
CA LEU A 228 -4.15 -18.01 -7.77
C LEU A 228 -2.78 -18.72 -7.78
N VAL A 229 -1.79 -18.16 -8.47
CA VAL A 229 -0.42 -18.72 -8.48
C VAL A 229 0.15 -18.79 -7.07
N TRP A 230 -0.01 -17.73 -6.27
CA TRP A 230 0.46 -17.71 -4.88
C TRP A 230 -0.23 -18.76 -4.02
N THR A 231 -1.55 -18.87 -4.08
CA THR A 231 -2.30 -19.88 -3.29
C THR A 231 -1.92 -21.30 -3.67
N LEU A 232 -1.70 -21.57 -4.97
CA LEU A 232 -1.22 -22.87 -5.44
C LEU A 232 0.19 -23.17 -4.93
N LEU A 233 1.13 -22.21 -5.01
CA LEU A 233 2.50 -22.39 -4.50
C LEU A 233 2.54 -22.58 -2.99
N GLN A 234 1.77 -21.78 -2.25
CA GLN A 234 1.65 -21.91 -0.81
C GLN A 234 1.13 -23.30 -0.44
N ARG A 235 0.13 -23.81 -1.15
CA ARG A 235 -0.42 -25.16 -0.94
C ARG A 235 0.63 -26.26 -1.14
N LEU A 236 1.49 -26.13 -2.17
CA LEU A 236 2.56 -27.09 -2.43
C LEU A 236 3.57 -27.16 -1.27
N TRP A 237 3.84 -26.03 -0.61
CA TRP A 237 4.80 -25.97 0.49
C TRP A 237 4.21 -26.27 1.87
N THR A 238 3.02 -25.76 2.20
CA THR A 238 2.50 -25.77 3.57
C THR A 238 1.38 -26.77 3.81
N ARG A 239 0.87 -27.46 2.77
CA ARG A 239 -0.30 -28.36 2.81
C ARG A 239 -1.53 -27.75 3.51
N GLN A 240 -1.65 -26.42 3.52
CA GLN A 240 -2.78 -25.71 4.12
C GLN A 240 -4.08 -25.98 3.35
N SER A 241 -5.22 -25.89 4.06
CA SER A 241 -6.54 -26.10 3.47
C SER A 241 -6.94 -24.94 2.55
N LEU A 242 -7.66 -25.26 1.47
CA LEU A 242 -8.23 -24.29 0.52
C LEU A 242 -9.29 -23.36 1.14
N GLN A 243 -9.67 -23.61 2.38
CA GLN A 243 -10.72 -22.84 3.08
C GLN A 243 -10.18 -21.62 3.81
N GLN A 244 -8.85 -21.44 3.87
CA GLN A 244 -8.30 -20.21 4.42
C GLN A 244 -8.59 -19.05 3.48
N PRO A 245 -9.20 -17.96 3.96
CA PRO A 245 -9.45 -16.78 3.15
C PRO A 245 -8.10 -16.20 2.67
N LEU A 246 -7.99 -15.94 1.37
CA LEU A 246 -6.84 -15.25 0.78
C LEU A 246 -7.02 -13.74 0.94
N ALA A 247 -5.97 -13.05 1.40
CA ALA A 247 -5.88 -11.60 1.28
C ALA A 247 -5.74 -11.21 -0.20
N PHE A 248 -6.80 -10.69 -0.81
CA PHE A 248 -6.82 -10.32 -2.23
C PHE A 248 -6.25 -8.91 -2.48
N GLY A 249 -6.33 -8.02 -1.49
CA GLY A 249 -5.84 -6.65 -1.55
C GLY A 249 -4.38 -6.48 -1.99
N PRO A 250 -3.41 -7.30 -1.54
CA PRO A 250 -2.03 -7.23 -2.00
C PRO A 250 -1.88 -7.42 -3.51
N TRP A 251 -2.67 -8.32 -4.10
CA TRP A 251 -2.60 -8.63 -5.52
C TRP A 251 -3.27 -7.54 -6.36
N LEU A 252 -4.38 -6.96 -5.86
CA LEU A 252 -4.97 -5.76 -6.45
C LEU A 252 -4.00 -4.57 -6.41
N ALA A 253 -3.34 -4.35 -5.28
CA ALA A 253 -2.37 -3.27 -5.12
C ALA A 253 -1.16 -3.45 -6.04
N LEU A 254 -0.64 -4.67 -6.16
CA LEU A 254 0.47 -5.00 -7.06
C LEU A 254 0.08 -4.79 -8.54
N ALA A 255 -1.04 -5.36 -8.97
CA ALA A 255 -1.51 -5.24 -10.36
C ALA A 255 -1.87 -3.79 -10.71
N GLY A 256 -2.61 -3.11 -9.83
CA GLY A 256 -3.02 -1.72 -10.01
C GLY A 256 -1.84 -0.75 -10.04
N GLY A 257 -0.91 -0.86 -9.09
CA GLY A 257 0.30 -0.05 -9.06
C GLY A 257 1.22 -0.32 -10.25
N GLY A 258 1.35 -1.57 -10.67
CA GLY A 258 2.13 -1.96 -11.85
C GLY A 258 1.53 -1.39 -13.15
N ILE A 259 0.22 -1.53 -13.35
CA ILE A 259 -0.48 -0.96 -14.51
C ILE A 259 -0.41 0.57 -14.51
N PHE A 260 -0.61 1.20 -13.35
CA PHE A 260 -0.46 2.65 -13.22
C PHE A 260 0.90 3.12 -13.72
N LEU A 261 1.98 2.49 -13.24
CA LEU A 261 3.35 2.82 -13.66
C LEU A 261 3.59 2.53 -15.14
N TRP A 262 3.04 1.44 -15.66
CA TRP A 262 3.11 1.10 -17.09
C TRP A 262 2.46 2.16 -17.97
N GLN A 263 1.29 2.68 -17.59
CA GLN A 263 0.61 3.76 -18.32
C GLN A 263 1.43 5.05 -18.39
N GLN A 264 2.37 5.27 -17.48
CA GLN A 264 3.24 6.46 -17.52
C GLN A 264 4.45 6.30 -18.46
N MET A 265 4.74 5.07 -18.92
CA MET A 265 5.85 4.79 -19.82
C MET A 265 5.46 4.84 -21.30
N VAL A 266 4.17 4.66 -21.59
CA VAL A 266 3.61 4.54 -22.94
C VAL A 266 2.95 5.85 -23.34
#